data_AF-A0A952I4X4-F1
#
_entry.id   AF-A0A952I4X4-F1
#
_cell.length_a   1.000
_cell.length_b   1.000
_cell.length_c   1.000
_cell.angle_alpha   90.00
_cell.angle_beta   90.00
_cell.angle_gamma   90.00
#
_symmetry.space_group_name_H-M   'P 1'
#
loop_
_entity.id
_entity.type
_entity.pdbx_description
1 polymer ?
#
loop_
_entity_poly.entity_id
_entity_poly.type
_entity_poly.pdbx_seq_one_letter_code
_entity_poly.pdbx_strand_id
1 'polypeptide(L)'
;MQKEDYRLTRLRHESYNVMIFATQKPDIEPLLDFLGGANKWIDLFMKQGGGYPVKTLGAQTFRFPGNWKIQLENTTDAYHFPIVHKSFCHLWTKARQKSLISSTATALWKI
;
A
#
# COMPACT_ATOMS: atom_id res chain seq x y z
N MET A 1 -44.65 9.69 13.34
CA MET A 1 -43.28 9.41 12.83
C MET A 1 -42.36 9.29 14.03
N GLN A 2 -41.60 8.20 14.11
CA GLN A 2 -40.70 7.91 15.23
C GLN A 2 -39.25 8.22 14.80
N LYS A 3 -38.35 8.56 15.72
CA LYS A 3 -36.95 8.89 15.42
C LYS A 3 -36.19 7.68 14.84
N GLU A 4 -36.66 6.50 15.18
CA GLU A 4 -36.16 5.18 14.81
C GLU A 4 -36.21 4.95 13.29
N ASP A 5 -37.12 5.62 12.59
CA ASP A 5 -37.32 5.49 11.14
C ASP A 5 -36.24 6.22 10.32
N TYR A 6 -35.40 7.06 10.95
CA TYR A 6 -34.43 7.96 10.30
C TYR A 6 -32.97 7.72 10.70
N ARG A 7 -32.63 6.49 11.09
CA ARG A 7 -31.24 6.16 11.45
C ARG A 7 -30.36 6.11 10.21
N LEU A 8 -29.09 6.50 10.37
CA LEU A 8 -28.07 6.29 9.33
C LEU A 8 -27.99 4.82 8.96
N THR A 9 -27.85 4.54 7.66
CA THR A 9 -27.65 3.19 7.14
C THR A 9 -26.43 2.56 7.80
N ARG A 10 -26.63 1.42 8.47
CA ARG A 10 -25.54 0.65 9.08
C ARG A 10 -24.86 -0.21 8.02
N LEU A 11 -23.53 -0.24 8.05
CA LEU A 11 -22.72 -1.15 7.25
C LEU A 11 -22.18 -2.27 8.13
N ARG A 12 -22.20 -3.49 7.62
CA ARG A 12 -21.42 -4.57 8.23
C ARG A 12 -19.95 -4.26 8.01
N HIS A 13 -19.14 -4.40 9.05
CA HIS A 13 -17.71 -4.15 9.00
C HIS A 13 -16.98 -5.18 9.86
N GLU A 14 -15.79 -5.53 9.42
CA GLU A 14 -14.89 -6.47 10.08
C GLU A 14 -13.46 -5.95 9.96
N SER A 15 -12.60 -6.36 10.89
CA SER A 15 -11.22 -5.90 10.96
C SER A 15 -10.25 -7.08 10.86
N TYR A 16 -9.20 -6.91 10.07
CA TYR A 16 -8.11 -7.89 9.95
C TYR A 16 -6.76 -7.16 9.98
N ASN A 17 -5.87 -7.52 10.91
CA ASN A 17 -4.59 -6.84 11.16
C ASN A 17 -4.71 -5.31 11.15
N VAL A 18 -5.58 -4.75 12.00
CA VAL A 18 -5.90 -3.30 12.10
C VAL A 18 -6.47 -2.63 10.84
N MET A 19 -6.61 -3.34 9.72
CA MET A 19 -7.32 -2.86 8.53
C MET A 19 -8.82 -3.10 8.71
N ILE A 20 -9.64 -2.07 8.50
CA ILE A 20 -11.09 -2.13 8.64
C ILE A 20 -11.71 -2.24 7.25
N PHE A 21 -12.51 -3.28 7.03
CA PHE A 21 -13.26 -3.51 5.80
C PHE A 21 -14.75 -3.36 6.09
N ALA A 22 -15.50 -2.80 5.14
CA ALA A 22 -16.94 -2.61 5.26
C ALA A 22 -17.65 -3.06 3.99
N THR A 23 -18.87 -3.60 4.16
CA THR A 23 -19.71 -4.09 3.08
C THR A 23 -21.15 -3.60 3.25
N GLN A 24 -21.79 -3.31 2.11
CA GLN A 24 -23.23 -3.06 2.02
C GLN A 24 -24.03 -4.37 1.89
N LYS A 25 -23.37 -5.49 1.61
CA LYS A 25 -23.99 -6.81 1.42
C LYS A 25 -23.92 -7.59 2.73
N PRO A 26 -25.03 -7.77 3.48
CA PRO A 26 -25.00 -8.40 4.80
C PRO A 26 -24.75 -9.91 4.73
N ASP A 27 -25.19 -10.56 3.66
CA ASP A 27 -25.18 -12.01 3.40
C ASP A 27 -23.87 -12.54 2.78
N ILE A 28 -22.84 -11.69 2.66
CA ILE A 28 -21.52 -12.12 2.18
C ILE A 28 -20.81 -13.00 3.23
N GLU A 29 -19.88 -13.84 2.79
CA GLU A 29 -19.03 -14.65 3.67
C GLU A 29 -18.24 -13.81 4.72
N PRO A 30 -17.69 -14.44 5.77
CA PRO A 30 -16.78 -13.78 6.71
C PRO A 30 -15.56 -13.17 6.01
N LEU A 31 -15.00 -12.09 6.56
CA LEU A 31 -13.87 -11.37 5.96
C LEU A 31 -12.66 -12.28 5.72
N LEU A 32 -12.39 -13.20 6.64
CA LEU A 32 -11.24 -14.10 6.52
C LEU A 32 -11.35 -15.03 5.30
N ASP A 33 -12.56 -15.51 5.02
CA ASP A 33 -12.87 -16.37 3.88
C ASP A 33 -12.85 -15.58 2.58
N PHE A 34 -13.41 -14.37 2.58
CA PHE A 34 -13.38 -13.44 1.44
C PHE A 34 -11.94 -13.08 1.02
N LEU A 35 -11.06 -12.79 2.00
CA LEU A 35 -9.66 -12.46 1.72
C LEU A 35 -8.86 -13.66 1.22
N GLY A 36 -9.18 -14.87 1.68
CA GLY A 36 -8.55 -16.11 1.22
C GLY A 36 -7.02 -16.04 1.20
N GLY A 37 -6.43 -16.15 0.00
CA GLY A 37 -4.97 -16.10 -0.20
C GLY A 37 -4.32 -14.74 0.06
N ALA A 38 -5.08 -13.65 0.10
CA ALA A 38 -4.57 -12.31 0.38
C ALA A 38 -4.10 -12.15 1.83
N ASN A 39 -4.66 -12.93 2.77
CA ASN A 39 -4.32 -12.90 4.19
C ASN A 39 -2.82 -12.99 4.44
N LYS A 40 -2.15 -13.95 3.78
CA LYS A 40 -0.69 -14.13 3.88
C LYS A 40 0.09 -12.89 3.47
N TRP A 41 -0.35 -12.20 2.42
CA TRP A 41 0.32 -10.99 1.93
C TRP A 41 0.09 -9.80 2.86
N ILE A 42 -1.11 -9.68 3.41
CA ILE A 42 -1.44 -8.68 4.44
C ILE A 42 -0.57 -8.92 5.69
N ASP A 43 -0.43 -10.17 6.14
CA ASP A 43 0.44 -10.52 7.28
C ASP A 43 1.89 -10.10 7.02
N LEU A 44 2.44 -10.41 5.84
CA LEU A 44 3.80 -10.04 5.47
C LEU A 44 4.00 -8.53 5.39
N PHE A 45 3.02 -7.81 4.85
CA PHE A 45 3.05 -6.35 4.78
C PHE A 45 3.03 -5.75 6.18
N MET A 46 2.12 -6.20 7.05
CA MET A 46 1.99 -5.65 8.40
C MET A 46 3.17 -6.00 9.31
N LYS A 47 3.85 -7.13 9.06
CA LYS A 47 5.11 -7.49 9.74
C LYS A 47 6.26 -6.52 9.48
N GLN A 48 6.22 -5.73 8.39
CA GLN A 48 7.26 -4.71 8.12
C GLN A 48 7.34 -3.64 9.21
N GLY A 49 6.28 -3.45 10.01
CA GLY A 49 6.27 -2.57 11.17
C GLY A 49 7.17 -3.03 12.32
N GLY A 50 7.75 -4.24 12.28
CA GLY A 50 8.73 -4.70 13.28
C GLY A 50 8.19 -4.78 14.71
N GLY A 51 6.87 -4.95 14.87
CA GLY A 51 6.20 -4.96 16.18
C GLY A 51 5.71 -3.59 16.67
N TYR A 52 6.01 -2.51 15.96
CA TYR A 52 5.44 -1.19 16.23
C TYR A 52 4.01 -1.08 15.68
N PRO A 53 3.11 -0.36 16.37
CA PRO A 53 1.74 -0.18 15.90
C PRO A 53 1.73 0.61 14.58
N VAL A 54 0.99 0.10 13.60
CA VAL A 54 0.80 0.77 12.32
C VAL A 54 -0.06 2.02 12.54
N LYS A 55 0.50 3.19 12.22
CA LYS A 55 -0.18 4.49 12.32
C LYS A 55 -0.23 5.17 10.97
N THR A 56 -1.40 5.65 10.58
CA THR A 56 -1.57 6.49 9.39
C THR A 56 -1.35 7.96 9.78
N LEU A 57 -0.56 8.69 8.98
CA LEU A 57 -0.29 10.12 9.19
C LEU A 57 -1.33 11.03 8.51
N GLY A 58 -2.36 10.44 7.91
CA GLY A 58 -3.34 11.10 7.06
C GLY A 58 -3.42 10.44 5.67
N ALA A 59 -4.18 11.04 4.76
CA ALA A 59 -4.33 10.58 3.39
C ALA A 59 -3.86 11.66 2.41
N GLN A 60 -3.01 11.28 1.44
CA GLN A 60 -2.74 12.13 0.28
C GLN A 60 -3.81 11.88 -0.76
N THR A 61 -4.53 12.92 -1.18
CA THR A 61 -5.65 12.82 -2.11
C THR A 61 -5.44 13.72 -3.31
N PHE A 62 -5.67 13.18 -4.50
CA PHE A 62 -5.70 13.92 -5.75
C PHE A 62 -6.75 13.29 -6.67
N ARG A 63 -7.22 14.06 -7.67
CA ARG A 63 -8.18 13.57 -8.67
C ARG A 63 -7.42 13.20 -9.93
N PHE A 64 -7.74 12.03 -10.48
CA PHE A 64 -7.19 11.55 -11.74
C PHE A 64 -8.34 11.25 -12.70
N PRO A 65 -8.37 11.83 -13.92
CA PRO A 65 -9.43 11.59 -14.90
C PRO A 65 -9.20 10.25 -15.62
N GLY A 66 -9.42 9.15 -14.92
CA GLY A 66 -9.27 7.81 -15.47
C GLY A 66 -10.09 6.75 -14.73
N ASN A 67 -10.17 5.55 -15.29
CA ASN A 67 -10.85 4.44 -14.64
C ASN A 67 -10.04 3.97 -13.43
N TRP A 68 -10.71 3.71 -12.30
CA TRP A 68 -10.04 3.23 -11.08
C TRP A 68 -9.26 1.91 -11.29
N LYS A 69 -9.70 1.07 -12.25
CA LYS A 69 -9.04 -0.21 -12.57
C LYS A 69 -7.62 -0.03 -13.11
N ILE A 70 -7.34 1.08 -13.81
CA ILE A 70 -6.02 1.34 -14.40
C ILE A 70 -4.94 1.36 -13.33
N GLN A 71 -5.23 1.93 -12.15
CA GLN A 71 -4.24 1.98 -11.06
C GLN A 71 -3.93 0.58 -10.51
N LEU A 72 -4.95 -0.29 -10.45
CA LEU A 72 -4.79 -1.67 -9.99
C LEU A 72 -3.96 -2.48 -10.99
N GLU A 73 -4.32 -2.42 -12.28
CA GLU A 73 -3.63 -3.12 -13.37
C GLU A 73 -2.18 -2.65 -13.51
N ASN A 74 -1.96 -1.33 -13.41
CA ASN A 74 -0.62 -0.75 -13.44
C ASN A 74 0.26 -1.24 -12.29
N THR A 75 -0.29 -1.43 -11.09
CA THR A 75 0.52 -1.88 -9.93
C THR A 75 1.01 -3.32 -10.09
N THR A 76 0.30 -4.14 -10.87
CA THR A 76 0.67 -5.54 -11.15
C THR A 76 1.52 -5.71 -12.40
N ASP A 77 1.58 -4.72 -13.27
CA ASP A 77 2.36 -4.77 -14.50
C ASP A 77 3.83 -4.38 -14.26
N ALA A 78 4.75 -5.33 -14.35
CA ALA A 78 6.18 -5.04 -14.23
C ALA A 78 6.79 -4.46 -15.52
N TYR A 79 6.10 -4.53 -16.67
CA TYR A 79 6.66 -4.17 -17.97
C TYR A 79 6.85 -2.66 -18.11
N HIS A 80 5.89 -1.85 -17.67
CA HIS A 80 5.99 -0.39 -17.79
C HIS A 80 7.07 0.20 -16.87
N PHE A 81 7.43 -0.48 -15.77
CA PHE A 81 8.33 0.07 -14.73
C PHE A 81 9.67 0.58 -15.29
N PRO A 82 10.49 -0.24 -15.98
CA PRO A 82 11.78 0.23 -16.51
C PRO A 82 11.67 1.26 -17.64
N ILE A 83 10.53 1.32 -18.32
CA ILE A 83 10.32 2.20 -19.48
C ILE A 83 9.86 3.59 -19.02
N VAL A 84 8.77 3.63 -18.24
CA VAL A 84 8.14 4.88 -17.80
C VAL A 84 8.93 5.52 -16.65
N HIS A 85 9.56 4.73 -15.77
CA HIS A 85 10.33 5.25 -14.63
C HIS A 85 11.83 5.41 -14.94
N LYS A 86 12.23 5.46 -16.21
CA LYS A 86 13.64 5.53 -16.62
C LYS A 86 14.42 6.67 -15.95
N SER A 87 13.81 7.86 -15.80
CA SER A 87 14.43 9.00 -15.12
C SER A 87 14.68 8.73 -13.64
N PHE A 88 13.71 8.14 -12.94
CA PHE A 88 13.82 7.72 -11.55
C PHE A 88 14.89 6.64 -11.35
N CYS A 89 14.87 5.59 -12.18
CA CYS A 89 15.86 4.53 -12.13
C CYS A 89 17.27 5.08 -12.36
N HIS A 90 17.46 5.99 -13.33
CA HIS A 90 18.75 6.63 -13.60
C HIS A 90 19.29 7.43 -12.42
N LEU A 91 18.42 8.18 -11.73
CA LEU A 91 18.80 8.90 -10.51
C LEU A 91 19.22 7.94 -9.40
N TRP A 92 18.47 6.85 -9.21
CA TRP A 92 18.79 5.81 -8.23
C TRP A 92 20.16 5.16 -8.48
N THR A 93 20.44 4.79 -9.73
CA THR A 93 21.72 4.18 -10.11
C THR A 93 22.88 5.16 -9.90
N LYS A 94 22.71 6.43 -10.27
CA LYS A 94 23.72 7.48 -10.04
C LYS A 94 23.97 7.75 -8.55
N ALA A 95 22.91 7.80 -7.74
CA ALA A 95 23.03 7.99 -6.30
C ALA A 95 23.79 6.83 -5.64
N ARG A 96 23.49 5.58 -6.05
CA ARG A 96 24.20 4.38 -5.60
C ARG A 96 25.68 4.39 -6.02
N GLN A 97 25.99 4.80 -7.25
CA GLN A 97 27.36 4.91 -7.73
C GLN A 97 28.16 5.97 -6.96
N LYS A 98 27.58 7.15 -6.67
CA LYS A 98 28.23 8.18 -5.83
C LYS A 98 28.50 7.68 -4.41
N SER A 99 27.57 6.94 -3.81
CA SER A 99 27.76 6.35 -2.47
C SER A 99 28.92 5.34 -2.44
N LEU A 100 29.02 4.48 -3.46
CA LEU A 100 30.12 3.52 -3.60
C LEU A 100 31.48 4.23 -3.76
N ILE A 101 31.57 5.24 -4.63
CA ILE A 101 32.79 6.01 -4.86
C ILE A 101 33.23 6.76 -3.59
N SER A 102 32.28 7.34 -2.84
CA SER A 102 32.57 7.99 -1.56
C SER A 102 33.11 7.01 -0.53
N SER A 103 32.54 5.80 -0.43
CA SER A 103 33.00 4.78 0.51
C SER A 103 34.41 4.28 0.18
N THR A 104 34.72 4.08 -1.11
CA THR A 104 36.06 3.69 -1.54
C THR A 104 37.08 4.82 -1.37
N ALA A 105 36.69 6.07 -1.61
CA ALA A 105 37.55 7.22 -1.38
C ALA A 105 37.90 7.32 0.12
N THR A 106 36.91 7.30 1.02
CA THR A 106 37.15 7.35 2.47
C THR A 106 38.02 6.19 2.99
N ALA A 107 37.95 5.01 2.37
CA ALA A 107 38.83 3.89 2.70
C ALA A 107 40.28 4.12 2.25
N LEU A 108 40.51 4.76 1.10
CA LEU A 108 41.85 5.04 0.56
C LEU A 108 42.60 6.14 1.33
N TRP A 109 41.90 7.12 1.93
CA TRP A 109 42.51 8.19 2.72
C TRP A 109 42.80 7.80 4.19
N LYS A 110 42.47 6.57 4.61
CA LYS A 110 42.70 6.05 5.97
C LYS A 110 43.85 5.04 6.05
N ILE A 111 44.64 4.91 4.99
CA ILE A 111 45.91 4.17 4.92
C ILE A 111 47.01 5.21 4.77
#